data_AF-A0A7V1CX95-F1
#
_entry.id   AF-A0A7V1CX95-F1
#
_cell.length_a   1.000
_cell.length_b   1.000
_cell.length_c   1.000
_cell.angle_alpha   90.00
_cell.angle_beta   90.00
_cell.angle_gamma   90.00
#
_symmetry.space_group_name_H-M   'P 1'
#
loop_
_entity.id
_entity.type
_entity.pdbx_description
1 polymer ?
#
loop_
_entity_poly.entity_id
_entity_poly.type
_entity_poly.pdbx_seq_one_letter_code
_entity_poly.pdbx_strand_id
1 'polypeptide(L)'
;MANYVNHPRYGCEPIISGNRYTKQEIDNAHWRYASLRYFPETAIPAAIEKQSYCVYPRQLYIDIEEQCVDCHRAFIFFAKEQQYWFEELKFWIDAHAIKCFECRKKSRAINQLQISYANLIIKEHRTLEETQLLKSSAQQLFESGVIKKINKINAIRKM
;
A
#
# COMPACT_ATOMS: atom_id res chain seq x y z
N MET A 1 16.54 -16.82 -9.68
CA MET A 1 15.44 -16.65 -8.69
C MET A 1 14.93 -15.22 -8.81
N ALA A 2 13.61 -15.02 -8.87
CA ALA A 2 13.05 -13.66 -8.95
C ALA A 2 13.30 -12.93 -7.63
N ASN A 3 13.85 -11.72 -7.69
CA ASN A 3 14.20 -10.93 -6.51
C ASN A 3 13.02 -10.03 -6.11
N TYR A 4 12.07 -10.58 -5.35
CA TYR A 4 10.90 -9.83 -4.87
C TYR A 4 11.26 -8.90 -3.70
N VAL A 5 10.61 -7.74 -3.64
CA VAL A 5 10.75 -6.83 -2.49
C VAL A 5 10.29 -7.53 -1.20
N ASN A 6 11.11 -7.48 -0.16
CA ASN A 6 10.83 -8.09 1.12
C ASN A 6 9.63 -7.43 1.82
N HIS A 7 8.63 -8.25 2.16
CA HIS A 7 7.52 -7.85 3.00
C HIS A 7 7.86 -8.14 4.48
N PRO A 8 7.71 -7.19 5.40
CA PRO A 8 8.19 -7.34 6.79
C PRO A 8 7.55 -8.49 7.56
N ARG A 9 6.34 -8.92 7.15
CA ARG A 9 5.60 -10.02 7.80
C ARG A 9 5.68 -11.35 7.06
N TYR A 10 5.91 -11.31 5.75
CA TYR A 10 5.70 -12.46 4.86
C TYR A 10 6.96 -12.87 4.10
N GLY A 11 8.04 -12.08 4.20
CA GLY A 11 9.27 -12.34 3.48
C GLY A 11 9.20 -11.91 2.02
N CYS A 12 10.02 -12.53 1.18
CA CYS A 12 10.12 -12.27 -0.25
C CYS A 12 9.81 -13.51 -1.11
N GLU A 13 9.25 -14.57 -0.53
CA GLU A 13 8.95 -15.83 -1.22
C GLU A 13 7.47 -16.21 -1.05
N PRO A 14 6.85 -16.88 -2.03
CA PRO A 14 5.47 -17.34 -1.92
C PRO A 14 5.25 -18.25 -0.70
N ILE A 15 4.11 -18.10 -0.02
CA ILE A 15 3.79 -18.85 1.21
C ILE A 15 2.84 -20.00 0.87
N ILE A 16 3.36 -21.23 0.85
CA ILE A 16 2.58 -22.44 0.61
C ILE A 16 1.50 -22.60 1.69
N SER A 17 0.26 -22.80 1.27
CA SER A 17 -0.90 -22.92 2.17
C SER A 17 -1.22 -24.35 2.57
N GLY A 18 -0.79 -25.33 1.78
CA GLY A 18 -1.15 -26.75 1.92
C GLY A 18 -2.51 -27.11 1.31
N ASN A 19 -3.29 -26.12 0.88
CA ASN A 19 -4.54 -26.36 0.15
C ASN A 19 -4.26 -26.72 -1.31
N ARG A 20 -5.16 -27.47 -1.93
CA ARG A 20 -5.08 -27.84 -3.34
C ARG A 20 -6.32 -27.35 -4.07
N TYR A 21 -6.11 -26.45 -5.02
CA TYR A 21 -7.12 -25.97 -5.94
C TYR A 21 -6.62 -26.16 -7.36
N THR A 22 -7.53 -26.50 -8.25
CA THR A 22 -7.26 -26.54 -9.68
C THR A 22 -7.06 -25.12 -10.22
N LYS A 23 -6.37 -25.02 -11.35
CA LYS A 23 -6.20 -23.73 -12.04
C LYS A 23 -7.54 -23.09 -12.37
N GLN A 24 -8.53 -23.89 -12.78
CA GLN A 24 -9.86 -23.40 -13.14
C GLN A 24 -10.63 -22.85 -11.94
N GLU A 25 -10.52 -23.49 -10.77
CA GLU A 25 -11.11 -22.96 -9.53
C GLU A 25 -10.49 -21.62 -9.14
N ILE A 26 -9.17 -21.49 -9.26
CA ILE A 26 -8.47 -20.23 -9.01
C ILE A 26 -8.91 -19.16 -10.01
N ASP A 27 -8.85 -19.44 -11.31
CA ASP A 27 -9.21 -18.46 -12.35
C ASP A 27 -10.66 -17.96 -12.20
N ASN A 28 -11.57 -18.81 -11.74
CA ASN A 28 -12.97 -18.46 -11.48
C ASN A 28 -13.20 -17.79 -10.11
N ALA A 29 -12.23 -17.81 -9.20
CA ALA A 29 -12.36 -17.25 -7.85
C ALA A 29 -12.42 -15.71 -7.85
N HIS A 30 -11.88 -15.07 -8.90
CA HIS A 30 -11.95 -13.63 -9.11
C HIS A 30 -11.66 -13.26 -10.58
N TRP A 31 -12.40 -12.30 -11.14
CA TRP A 31 -12.33 -11.92 -12.55
C TRP A 31 -10.92 -11.55 -13.05
N ARG A 32 -10.05 -11.07 -12.15
CA ARG A 32 -8.68 -10.65 -12.49
C ARG A 32 -7.68 -11.82 -12.53
N TYR A 33 -7.96 -12.96 -11.90
CA TYR A 33 -6.91 -13.98 -11.67
C TYR A 33 -6.41 -14.60 -12.98
N ALA A 34 -7.29 -14.86 -13.95
CA ALA A 34 -6.91 -15.47 -15.23
C ALA A 34 -5.86 -14.68 -16.05
N SER A 35 -5.69 -13.38 -15.79
CA SER A 35 -4.73 -12.52 -16.51
C SER A 35 -3.46 -12.20 -15.72
N LEU A 36 -3.32 -12.74 -14.50
CA LEU A 36 -2.20 -12.44 -13.61
C LEU A 36 -1.22 -13.60 -13.49
N ARG A 37 -0.01 -13.26 -13.07
CA ARG A 37 0.95 -14.24 -12.60
C ARG A 37 0.73 -14.47 -11.10
N TYR A 38 0.39 -15.69 -10.73
CA TYR A 38 0.10 -16.09 -9.36
C TYR A 38 0.75 -17.44 -9.04
N PHE A 39 0.76 -17.81 -7.75
CA PHE A 39 1.34 -19.06 -7.25
C PHE A 39 0.23 -20.00 -6.73
N PRO A 40 -0.24 -20.99 -7.52
CA PRO A 40 -1.40 -21.83 -7.17
C PRO A 40 -1.34 -22.48 -5.78
N GLU A 41 -0.15 -22.90 -5.35
CA GLU A 41 0.14 -23.59 -4.09
C GLU A 41 -0.03 -22.72 -2.83
N THR A 42 -0.24 -21.41 -3.02
CA THR A 42 -0.41 -20.43 -1.94
C THR A 42 -1.87 -20.10 -1.66
N ALA A 43 -2.80 -20.65 -2.45
CA ALA A 43 -4.21 -20.32 -2.38
C ALA A 43 -4.83 -20.66 -1.02
N ILE A 44 -5.60 -19.73 -0.47
CA ILE A 44 -6.35 -19.87 0.78
C ILE A 44 -7.83 -19.52 0.56
N PRO A 45 -8.76 -20.17 1.28
CA PRO A 45 -10.17 -19.82 1.19
C PRO A 45 -10.44 -18.44 1.79
N ALA A 46 -11.39 -17.72 1.20
CA ALA A 46 -11.85 -16.44 1.71
C ALA A 46 -13.16 -16.59 2.51
N ALA A 47 -13.33 -15.76 3.54
CA ALA A 47 -14.58 -15.61 4.27
C ALA A 47 -15.45 -14.53 3.59
N ILE A 48 -16.29 -14.96 2.65
CA ILE A 48 -17.08 -14.07 1.78
C ILE A 48 -17.97 -13.11 2.59
N GLU A 49 -18.56 -13.59 3.67
CA GLU A 49 -19.41 -12.81 4.58
C GLU A 49 -18.67 -11.65 5.26
N LYS A 50 -17.34 -11.69 5.28
CA LYS A 50 -16.51 -10.61 5.81
C LYS A 50 -16.11 -9.59 4.75
N GLN A 51 -16.37 -9.82 3.47
CA GLN A 51 -15.90 -8.92 2.42
C GLN A 51 -16.86 -7.74 2.20
N SER A 52 -16.31 -6.61 1.75
CA SER A 52 -17.08 -5.47 1.24
C SER A 52 -17.03 -5.47 -0.30
N TYR A 53 -18.10 -5.94 -0.94
CA TYR A 53 -18.21 -6.09 -2.39
C TYR A 53 -19.56 -5.59 -2.91
N CYS A 54 -19.60 -5.21 -4.19
CA CYS A 54 -20.82 -4.75 -4.85
C CYS A 54 -21.46 -5.86 -5.70
N VAL A 55 -20.66 -6.56 -6.51
CA VAL A 55 -21.17 -7.53 -7.49
C VAL A 55 -20.74 -8.95 -7.15
N TYR A 56 -19.43 -9.19 -7.01
CA TYR A 56 -18.91 -10.54 -6.82
C TYR A 56 -17.78 -10.56 -5.78
N PRO A 57 -17.84 -11.44 -4.78
CA PRO A 57 -16.78 -11.59 -3.79
C PRO A 57 -15.57 -12.35 -4.37
N ARG A 58 -14.43 -12.28 -3.69
CA ARG A 58 -13.31 -13.21 -3.94
C ARG A 58 -13.59 -14.51 -3.23
N GLN A 59 -13.57 -15.63 -3.94
CA GLN A 59 -13.74 -16.94 -3.29
C GLN A 59 -12.43 -17.43 -2.64
N LEU A 60 -11.30 -17.08 -3.25
CA LEU A 60 -9.96 -17.48 -2.83
C LEU A 60 -9.04 -16.25 -2.84
N TYR A 61 -8.05 -16.26 -1.95
CA TYR A 61 -6.87 -15.40 -2.06
C TYR A 61 -5.67 -16.23 -2.45
N ILE A 62 -4.75 -15.63 -3.19
CA ILE A 62 -3.57 -16.31 -3.74
C ILE A 62 -2.41 -15.33 -3.78
N ASP A 63 -1.17 -15.78 -3.59
CA ASP A 63 -0.01 -14.92 -3.77
C ASP A 63 0.07 -14.50 -5.25
N ILE A 64 0.07 -13.19 -5.48
CA ILE A 64 0.07 -12.59 -6.83
C ILE A 64 1.37 -11.80 -6.99
N GLU A 65 2.06 -12.00 -8.12
CA GLU A 65 3.17 -11.14 -8.53
C GLU A 65 2.64 -9.81 -9.08
N GLU A 66 3.08 -8.72 -8.50
CA GLU A 66 2.76 -7.35 -8.91
C GLU A 66 4.04 -6.55 -9.16
N GLN A 67 3.95 -5.52 -10.00
CA GLN A 67 5.05 -4.58 -10.23
C GLN A 67 4.77 -3.25 -9.54
N CYS A 68 5.72 -2.77 -8.73
CA CYS A 68 5.54 -1.51 -8.02
C CYS A 68 5.57 -0.32 -8.99
N VAL A 69 4.53 0.52 -8.98
CA VAL A 69 4.48 1.72 -9.85
C VAL A 69 5.52 2.79 -9.53
N ASP A 70 6.04 2.82 -8.30
CA ASP A 70 7.01 3.84 -7.85
C ASP A 70 8.48 3.40 -8.08
N CYS A 71 8.83 2.16 -7.72
CA CYS A 71 10.22 1.68 -7.80
C CYS A 71 10.45 0.59 -8.85
N HIS A 72 9.40 0.18 -9.57
CA HIS A 72 9.42 -0.81 -10.66
C HIS A 72 9.91 -2.21 -10.31
N ARG A 73 10.26 -2.47 -9.04
CA ARG A 73 10.60 -3.79 -8.54
C ARG A 73 9.34 -4.67 -8.41
N ALA A 74 9.49 -5.95 -8.73
CA ALA A 74 8.47 -6.95 -8.49
C ALA A 74 8.28 -7.20 -6.99
N PHE A 75 7.06 -7.45 -6.57
CA PHE A 75 6.73 -7.83 -5.20
C PHE A 75 5.54 -8.77 -5.19
N ILE A 76 5.35 -9.48 -4.08
CA ILE A 76 4.22 -10.40 -3.91
C ILE A 76 3.12 -9.68 -3.12
N PHE A 77 1.91 -9.65 -3.68
CA PHE A 77 0.71 -9.32 -2.92
C PHE A 77 0.17 -10.62 -2.30
N PHE A 78 0.57 -10.86 -1.06
CA PHE A 78 0.33 -12.13 -0.39
C PHE A 78 -1.15 -12.43 -0.18
N ALA A 79 -1.53 -13.70 -0.24
CA ALA A 79 -2.88 -14.18 0.04
C ALA A 79 -3.34 -13.80 1.45
N LYS A 80 -2.45 -13.91 2.45
CA LYS A 80 -2.70 -13.45 3.82
C LYS A 80 -2.79 -11.92 3.92
N GLU A 81 -2.08 -11.18 3.07
CA GLU A 81 -2.23 -9.72 3.00
C GLU A 81 -3.62 -9.35 2.46
N GLN A 82 -4.05 -10.01 1.37
CA GLN A 82 -5.38 -9.85 0.78
C GLN A 82 -6.49 -10.15 1.78
N GLN A 83 -6.40 -11.28 2.49
CA GLN A 83 -7.36 -11.66 3.52
C GLN A 83 -7.54 -10.54 4.55
N TYR A 84 -6.44 -10.01 5.08
CA TYR A 84 -6.50 -8.90 6.03
C TYR A 84 -7.10 -7.62 5.42
N TRP A 85 -6.75 -7.28 4.19
CA TRP A 85 -7.27 -6.09 3.51
C TRP A 85 -8.79 -6.13 3.33
N PHE A 86 -9.31 -7.27 2.87
CA PHE A 86 -10.71 -7.36 2.48
C PHE A 86 -11.62 -7.75 3.63
N GLU A 87 -11.16 -8.62 4.54
CA GLU A 87 -12.00 -9.14 5.63
C GLU A 87 -11.93 -8.28 6.89
N GLU A 88 -10.78 -7.69 7.20
CA GLU A 88 -10.58 -6.90 8.43
C GLU A 88 -10.62 -5.40 8.14
N LEU A 89 -9.85 -4.92 7.15
CA LEU A 89 -9.81 -3.48 6.81
C LEU A 89 -10.99 -3.03 5.94
N LYS A 90 -11.81 -3.97 5.43
CA LYS A 90 -12.99 -3.71 4.58
C LYS A 90 -12.67 -2.87 3.34
N PHE A 91 -11.50 -3.07 2.75
CA PHE A 91 -11.21 -2.47 1.45
C PHE A 91 -12.17 -3.04 0.39
N TRP A 92 -12.48 -2.22 -0.62
CA TRP A 92 -13.26 -2.68 -1.78
C TRP A 92 -12.62 -3.89 -2.42
N ILE A 93 -13.41 -4.92 -2.69
CA ILE A 93 -12.90 -6.23 -3.13
C ILE A 93 -12.08 -6.20 -4.43
N ASP A 94 -12.36 -5.22 -5.30
CA ASP A 94 -11.65 -5.02 -6.57
C ASP A 94 -10.30 -4.29 -6.41
N ALA A 95 -9.98 -3.81 -5.20
CA ALA A 95 -8.69 -3.19 -4.93
C ALA A 95 -7.54 -4.20 -5.07
N HIS A 96 -6.35 -3.69 -5.38
CA HIS A 96 -5.11 -4.47 -5.42
C HIS A 96 -3.92 -3.60 -5.02
N ALA A 97 -2.83 -4.25 -4.61
CA ALA A 97 -1.61 -3.55 -4.29
C ALA A 97 -0.87 -3.13 -5.57
N ILE A 98 -0.74 -1.82 -5.79
CA ILE A 98 0.04 -1.24 -6.92
C ILE A 98 1.46 -0.79 -6.51
N LYS A 99 1.74 -0.73 -5.20
CA LYS A 99 3.02 -0.31 -4.63
C LYS A 99 3.52 -1.39 -3.70
N CYS A 100 4.83 -1.68 -3.69
CA CYS A 100 5.42 -2.57 -2.71
C CYS A 100 5.32 -2.00 -1.28
N PHE A 101 5.54 -2.83 -0.25
CA PHE A 101 5.42 -2.40 1.15
C PHE A 101 6.27 -1.17 1.49
N GLU A 102 7.53 -1.15 1.05
CA GLU A 102 8.45 -0.03 1.29
C GLU A 102 7.91 1.28 0.71
N CYS A 103 7.43 1.25 -0.54
CA CYS A 103 6.83 2.41 -1.21
C CYS A 103 5.49 2.84 -0.58
N ARG A 104 4.66 1.89 -0.12
CA ARG A 104 3.44 2.19 0.65
C ARG A 104 3.79 2.90 1.97
N LYS A 105 4.81 2.41 2.70
CA LYS A 105 5.29 3.02 3.95
C LYS A 105 5.80 4.44 3.72
N LYS A 106 6.63 4.64 2.69
CA LYS A 106 7.12 5.97 2.29
C LYS A 106 5.97 6.92 1.93
N SER A 107 5.00 6.44 1.13
CA SER A 107 3.82 7.23 0.75
C SER A 107 2.99 7.66 1.97
N ARG A 108 2.79 6.75 2.95
CA ARG A 108 2.08 7.07 4.20
C ARG A 108 2.80 8.14 5.01
N ALA A 109 4.12 8.04 5.15
CA ALA A 109 4.92 9.04 5.86
C ALA A 109 4.84 10.42 5.19
N ILE A 110 4.95 10.46 3.85
CA ILE A 110 4.79 11.70 3.08
C ILE A 110 3.39 12.30 3.28
N ASN A 111 2.32 11.49 3.18
CA ASN A 111 0.96 11.98 3.38
C ASN A 111 0.76 12.56 4.78
N GLN A 112 1.32 11.93 5.82
CA GLN A 112 1.27 12.46 7.19
C GLN A 112 1.99 13.81 7.30
N LEU A 113 3.17 13.95 6.68
CA LEU A 113 3.90 15.23 6.63
C LEU A 113 3.09 16.30 5.89
N GLN A 114 2.44 15.95 4.78
CA GLN A 114 1.59 16.90 4.02
C GLN A 114 0.40 17.37 4.85
N ILE A 115 -0.27 16.47 5.59
CA ILE A 115 -1.38 16.82 6.49
C ILE A 115 -0.88 17.76 7.60
N SER A 116 0.25 17.42 8.24
CA SER A 116 0.85 18.27 9.28
C SER A 116 1.20 19.66 8.75
N TYR A 117 1.87 19.72 7.60
CA TYR A 117 2.21 20.97 6.92
C TYR A 117 0.96 21.80 6.59
N ALA A 118 -0.08 21.17 6.02
CA ALA A 118 -1.32 21.83 5.65
C ALA A 118 -2.08 22.39 6.87
N ASN A 119 -2.09 21.65 7.99
CA ASN A 119 -2.73 22.12 9.22
C ASN A 119 -1.96 23.29 9.85
N LEU A 120 -0.63 23.27 9.80
CA LEU A 120 0.21 24.32 10.39
C LEU A 120 0.24 25.59 9.55
N ILE A 121 0.18 25.49 8.21
CA ILE A 121 0.25 26.68 7.35
C ILE A 121 -1.00 27.56 7.46
N ILE A 122 -2.18 26.97 7.71
CA ILE A 122 -3.44 27.70 7.84
C ILE A 122 -3.67 28.31 9.23
N LYS A 123 -2.87 27.93 10.24
CA LYS A 123 -2.98 28.51 11.58
C LYS A 123 -2.54 29.99 11.56
N GLU A 124 -3.42 30.86 12.04
CA GLU A 124 -3.17 32.31 12.16
C GLU A 124 -2.07 32.61 13.20
N HIS A 125 -2.15 31.93 14.35
CA HIS A 125 -1.16 32.01 15.41
C HIS A 125 -0.51 30.64 15.60
N ARG A 126 0.82 30.60 15.49
CA ARG A 126 1.63 29.41 15.74
C ARG A 126 2.55 29.66 16.92
N THR A 127 2.75 28.64 17.75
CA THR A 127 3.84 28.65 18.72
C THR A 127 5.20 28.54 18.04
N LEU A 128 6.28 28.79 18.78
CA LEU A 128 7.64 28.59 18.29
C LEU A 128 7.86 27.13 17.86
N GLU A 129 7.38 26.17 18.66
CA GLU A 129 7.49 24.73 18.36
C GLU A 129 6.73 24.35 17.08
N GLU A 130 5.52 24.88 16.91
CA GLU A 130 4.72 24.67 15.70
C GLU A 130 5.39 25.26 14.46
N THR A 131 6.04 26.41 14.60
CA THR A 131 6.81 27.04 13.50
C THR A 131 8.04 26.21 13.14
N GLN A 132 8.73 25.64 14.14
CA GLN A 132 9.84 24.73 13.91
C GLN A 132 9.38 23.44 13.23
N LEU A 133 8.25 22.87 13.67
CA LEU A 133 7.66 21.68 13.06
C LEU A 133 7.20 21.93 11.61
N LEU A 134 6.61 23.10 11.34
CA LEU A 134 6.23 23.50 9.99
C LEU A 134 7.46 23.55 9.08
N LYS A 135 8.56 24.16 9.56
CA LYS A 135 9.81 24.27 8.79
C LYS A 135 10.46 22.91 8.54
N SER A 136 10.54 22.05 9.55
CA SER A 136 11.12 20.70 9.40
C SER A 136 10.28 19.82 8.48
N SER A 137 8.95 19.90 8.57
CA SER A 137 8.03 19.20 7.66
C SER A 137 8.18 19.70 6.23
N ALA A 138 8.27 21.01 6.02
CA ALA A 138 8.47 21.60 4.70
C ALA A 138 9.80 21.18 4.06
N GLN A 139 10.87 21.09 4.86
CA GLN A 139 12.18 20.62 4.41
C GLN A 139 12.13 19.15 3.96
N GLN A 140 11.52 18.27 4.76
CA GLN A 140 11.37 16.85 4.40
C GLN A 140 10.49 16.66 3.14
N LEU A 141 9.44 17.47 2.99
CA LEU A 141 8.60 17.47 1.79
C LEU A 141 9.35 17.97 0.54
N PHE A 142 10.33 18.85 0.71
CA PHE A 142 11.21 19.29 -0.38
C PHE A 142 12.20 18.20 -0.77
N GLU A 143 12.87 17.59 0.21
CA GLU A 143 13.82 16.48 -0.01
C GLU A 143 13.16 15.26 -0.65
N SER A 144 11.88 15.01 -0.35
CA SER A 144 11.09 13.96 -1.00
C SER A 144 10.57 14.34 -2.40
N GLY A 145 10.83 15.55 -2.89
CA GLY A 145 10.43 16.04 -4.21
C GLY A 145 8.95 16.44 -4.32
N VAL A 146 8.21 16.44 -3.21
CA VAL A 146 6.79 16.80 -3.16
C VAL A 146 6.61 18.31 -3.29
N ILE A 147 7.39 19.09 -2.52
CA ILE A 147 7.47 20.54 -2.67
C ILE A 147 8.64 20.85 -3.60
N LYS A 148 8.38 21.52 -4.73
CA LYS A 148 9.41 21.87 -5.72
C LYS A 148 10.02 23.25 -5.54
N LYS A 149 9.39 24.13 -4.73
CA LYS A 149 9.78 25.54 -4.59
C LYS A 149 10.34 25.83 -3.21
N ILE A 150 11.67 25.96 -3.13
CA ILE A 150 12.40 26.30 -1.90
C ILE A 150 11.95 27.64 -1.28
N ASN A 151 11.48 28.58 -2.11
CA ASN A 151 11.00 29.89 -1.65
C ASN A 151 9.82 29.79 -0.67
N LYS A 152 8.99 28.73 -0.75
CA LYS A 152 7.92 28.48 0.22
C LYS A 152 8.45 28.11 1.61
N ILE A 153 9.64 27.52 1.67
CA ILE A 153 10.31 27.14 2.92
C ILE A 153 10.96 28.39 3.54
N ASN A 154 11.64 29.18 2.70
CA ASN A 154 12.31 30.41 3.13
C ASN A 154 11.33 31.50 3.60
N ALA A 155 10.08 31.49 3.11
CA ALA A 155 9.03 32.41 3.51
C ALA A 155 8.41 32.09 4.88
N ILE A 156 8.70 30.92 5.47
CA ILE A 156 8.26 30.58 6.84
C ILE A 156 9.10 31.44 7.81
N ARG A 157 8.63 32.65 8.08
CA ARG A 157 9.25 33.57 9.04
C ARG A 157 9.13 33.00 10.46
N LYS A 158 10.22 33.09 11.22
CA LYS A 158 10.16 33.09 12.68
C LYS A 158 9.31 34.29 13.09
N MET A 159 8.20 34.06 13.79
CA MET A 159 7.67 35.08 14.69
C MET A 159 8.59 35.15 15.91
#